data_AF-A0A2C9LB38-F1
#
_entry.id   AF-A0A2C9LB38-F1
#
_cell.length_a   1.000
_cell.length_b   1.000
_cell.length_c   1.000
_cell.angle_alpha   90.00
_cell.angle_beta   90.00
_cell.angle_gamma   90.00
#
_symmetry.space_group_name_H-M   'P 1'
#
loop_
_entity.id
_entity.type
_entity.pdbx_description
1 polymer ?
#
loop_
_entity_poly.entity_id
_entity_poly.type
_entity_poly.pdbx_seq_one_letter_code
_entity_poly.pdbx_strand_id
1 'polypeptide(L)'
;MATSSYVDLKEIKETAMQDGKAMELKGKDLAAYVQQVVREETERQRQEIERQERIRKEEYEKQKEDREHEAKMEKMRLDAAQARAQTEQGNNTNNSNNYTTQRDNPNSQTWLKRKIQSFDEQKDDIGDFLKRYEAKMSTFNMPEEEWSEILIDFVHGKALTICQNHDHHIDDRLS
;
A
#
# COMPACT_ATOMS: atom_id res chain seq x y z
N MET A 1 -11.93 9.14 24.17
CA MET A 1 -13.36 9.07 24.49
C MET A 1 -14.08 9.95 23.50
N ALA A 2 -14.81 9.37 22.54
CA ALA A 2 -15.57 10.16 21.56
C ALA A 2 -16.82 10.69 22.27
N THR A 3 -16.86 11.99 22.53
CA THR A 3 -18.07 12.67 22.98
C THR A 3 -19.07 12.64 21.83
N SER A 4 -20.00 11.69 21.88
CA SER A 4 -21.20 11.72 21.05
C SER A 4 -21.89 13.06 21.32
N SER A 5 -21.71 14.05 20.44
CA SER A 5 -22.35 15.35 20.57
C SER A 5 -23.82 15.19 20.17
N TYR A 6 -24.57 14.53 21.04
CA TYR A 6 -26.01 14.44 20.91
C TYR A 6 -26.56 15.85 21.13
N VAL A 7 -26.88 16.56 20.06
CA VAL A 7 -27.46 17.91 20.16
C VAL A 7 -28.85 17.74 20.75
N ASP A 8 -29.14 18.44 21.84
CA ASP A 8 -30.41 18.33 22.53
C ASP A 8 -31.52 18.88 21.61
N LEU A 9 -32.47 18.01 21.24
CA LEU A 9 -33.64 18.38 20.43
C LEU A 9 -34.44 19.53 21.06
N LYS A 10 -34.37 19.66 22.39
CA LYS A 10 -34.97 20.77 23.12
C LYS A 10 -34.28 22.10 22.78
N GLU A 11 -32.96 22.10 22.74
CA GLU A 11 -32.15 23.27 22.39
C GLU A 11 -32.36 23.67 20.93
N ILE A 12 -32.34 22.70 20.00
CA ILE A 12 -32.63 22.94 18.57
C ILE A 12 -34.00 23.57 18.39
N LYS A 13 -35.01 23.03 19.07
CA LYS A 13 -36.38 23.55 19.00
C LYS A 13 -36.48 24.96 19.57
N GLU A 14 -35.75 25.25 20.65
CA GLU A 14 -35.74 26.57 21.29
C GLU A 14 -35.06 27.62 20.42
N THR A 15 -33.90 27.29 19.82
CA THR A 15 -33.22 28.14 18.84
C THR A 15 -34.09 28.38 17.61
N ALA A 16 -34.69 27.32 17.03
CA ALA A 16 -35.59 27.47 15.89
C ALA A 16 -36.82 28.33 16.22
N MET A 17 -37.33 28.28 17.46
CA MET A 17 -38.42 29.15 17.90
C MET A 17 -37.98 30.61 18.02
N GLN A 18 -36.73 30.88 18.46
CA GLN A 18 -36.19 32.23 18.52
C GLN A 18 -35.94 32.80 17.13
N ASP A 19 -35.32 32.02 16.25
CA ASP A 19 -35.04 32.40 14.86
C ASP A 19 -36.32 32.68 14.08
N GLY A 20 -37.31 31.79 14.19
CA GLY A 20 -38.59 31.98 13.51
C GLY A 20 -39.34 33.22 14.02
N LYS A 21 -39.22 33.56 15.32
CA LYS A 21 -39.76 34.81 15.87
C LYS A 21 -39.01 36.04 15.36
N ALA A 22 -37.69 35.96 15.20
CA ALA A 22 -36.86 37.02 14.65
C ALA A 22 -37.18 37.28 13.16
N MET A 23 -37.63 36.25 12.44
CA MET A 23 -38.18 36.35 11.07
C MET A 23 -39.65 36.79 11.04
N GLU A 24 -40.20 37.23 12.17
CA GLU A 24 -41.60 37.66 12.35
C GLU A 24 -42.65 36.58 11.99
N LEU A 25 -42.26 35.31 11.91
CA LEU A 25 -43.19 34.20 11.67
C LEU A 25 -44.11 34.03 12.86
N LYS A 26 -45.40 33.79 12.61
CA LYS A 26 -46.43 33.65 13.65
C LYS A 26 -47.34 32.46 13.36
N GLY A 27 -47.93 31.93 14.42
CA GLY A 27 -48.94 30.87 14.32
C GLY A 27 -48.44 29.64 13.56
N LYS A 28 -49.10 29.33 12.44
CA LYS A 28 -48.82 28.12 11.65
C LYS A 28 -47.46 28.16 10.95
N ASP A 29 -47.01 29.33 10.51
CA ASP A 29 -45.75 29.47 9.76
C ASP A 29 -44.54 29.27 10.68
N LEU A 30 -44.62 29.79 11.91
CA LEU A 30 -43.62 29.54 12.95
C LEU A 30 -43.54 28.05 13.31
N ALA A 31 -44.70 27.39 13.44
CA ALA A 31 -44.74 25.97 13.75
C ALA A 31 -44.13 25.12 12.62
N ALA A 32 -44.42 25.46 11.35
CA ALA A 32 -43.86 24.79 10.18
C ALA A 32 -42.34 24.95 10.11
N TYR A 33 -41.83 26.17 10.34
CA TYR A 33 -40.38 26.44 10.38
C TYR A 33 -39.68 25.61 11.45
N VAL A 34 -40.17 25.64 12.70
CA VAL A 34 -39.58 24.88 13.80
C VAL A 34 -39.59 23.38 13.51
N GLN A 35 -40.69 22.87 12.94
CA GLN A 35 -40.80 21.46 12.58
C GLN A 35 -39.83 21.07 11.46
N GLN A 36 -39.60 21.94 10.48
CA GLN A 36 -38.63 21.73 9.41
C GLN A 36 -37.20 21.69 9.95
N VAL A 37 -36.81 22.67 10.76
CA VAL A 37 -35.46 22.73 11.35
C VAL A 37 -35.17 21.51 12.21
N VAL A 38 -36.11 21.10 13.07
CA VAL A 38 -35.96 19.89 13.89
C VAL A 38 -35.81 18.64 13.02
N ARG A 39 -36.57 18.54 11.94
CA ARG A 39 -36.49 17.39 11.01
C ARG A 39 -35.15 17.35 10.29
N GLU A 40 -34.69 18.47 9.75
CA GLU A 40 -33.41 18.56 9.05
C GLU A 40 -32.25 18.22 9.99
N GLU A 41 -32.27 18.73 11.21
CA GLU A 41 -31.19 18.49 12.17
C GLU A 41 -31.16 17.04 12.66
N THR A 42 -32.33 16.44 12.87
CA THR A 42 -32.43 15.00 13.19
C THR A 42 -31.87 14.13 12.05
N GLU A 43 -32.15 14.49 10.80
CA GLU A 43 -31.64 13.75 9.64
C GLU A 43 -30.13 13.92 9.48
N ARG A 44 -29.59 15.13 9.68
CA ARG A 44 -28.13 15.36 9.68
C ARG A 44 -27.42 14.53 10.73
N GLN A 45 -27.98 14.46 11.94
CA GLN A 45 -27.43 13.61 13.01
C GLN A 45 -27.41 12.14 12.61
N ARG A 46 -28.50 11.64 12.02
CA ARG A 46 -28.58 10.25 11.56
C ARG A 46 -27.48 9.95 10.53
N GLN A 47 -27.26 10.85 9.58
CA GLN A 47 -26.22 10.70 8.56
C GLN A 47 -24.81 10.77 9.15
N GLU A 48 -24.55 11.65 10.11
CA GLU A 48 -23.24 11.73 10.76
C GLU A 48 -22.96 10.49 11.61
N ILE A 49 -23.96 9.97 12.34
CA ILE A 49 -23.82 8.70 13.08
C ILE A 49 -23.50 7.56 12.12
N GLU A 50 -24.23 7.44 11.01
CA GLU A 50 -24.01 6.39 10.01
C GLU A 50 -22.60 6.52 9.37
N ARG A 51 -22.15 7.74 9.11
CA ARG A 51 -20.81 8.00 8.59
C ARG A 51 -19.73 7.60 9.61
N GLN A 52 -19.89 7.97 10.88
CA GLN A 52 -18.97 7.62 11.95
C GLN A 52 -18.92 6.11 12.17
N GLU A 53 -20.06 5.42 12.13
CA GLU A 53 -20.11 3.96 12.20
C GLU A 53 -19.41 3.30 11.01
N ARG A 54 -19.58 3.84 9.80
CA ARG A 54 -18.88 3.33 8.62
C ARG A 54 -17.36 3.49 8.74
N ILE A 55 -16.89 4.68 9.12
CA ILE A 55 -15.45 4.95 9.33
C ILE A 55 -14.90 3.99 10.39
N ARG A 56 -15.59 3.85 11.53
CA ARG A 56 -15.16 2.97 12.61
C ARG A 56 -15.11 1.50 12.18
N LYS A 57 -16.06 1.07 11.35
CA LYS A 57 -16.09 -0.29 10.80
C LYS A 57 -14.94 -0.52 9.83
N GLU A 58 -14.69 0.42 8.92
CA GLU A 58 -13.56 0.37 7.98
C GLU A 58 -12.21 0.34 8.72
N GLU A 59 -12.02 1.15 9.76
CA GLU A 59 -10.81 1.14 10.59
C GLU A 59 -10.62 -0.20 11.31
N TYR A 60 -11.70 -0.77 11.85
CA TYR A 60 -11.65 -2.08 12.51
C TYR A 60 -11.29 -3.20 11.53
N GLU A 61 -11.85 -3.17 10.32
CA GLU A 61 -11.58 -4.15 9.28
C GLU A 61 -10.14 -4.05 8.77
N LYS A 62 -9.66 -2.83 8.51
CA LYS A 62 -8.26 -2.58 8.14
C LYS A 62 -7.29 -3.06 9.23
N GLN A 63 -7.57 -2.77 10.50
CA GLN A 63 -6.74 -3.25 11.61
C GLN A 63 -6.74 -4.79 11.72
N LYS A 64 -7.86 -5.43 11.38
CA LYS A 64 -7.95 -6.90 11.35
C LYS A 64 -7.11 -7.47 10.21
N GLU A 65 -7.20 -6.89 9.01
CA GLU A 65 -6.39 -7.29 7.86
C GLU A 65 -4.89 -7.11 8.12
N ASP A 66 -4.49 -5.99 8.72
CA ASP A 66 -3.09 -5.73 9.08
C ASP A 66 -2.55 -6.79 10.04
N ARG A 67 -3.33 -7.17 11.07
CA ARG A 67 -2.95 -8.23 12.02
C ARG A 67 -2.88 -9.61 11.35
N GLU A 68 -3.82 -9.93 10.46
CA GLU A 68 -3.81 -11.19 9.73
C GLU A 68 -2.61 -11.27 8.78
N HIS A 69 -2.27 -10.16 8.11
CA HIS A 69 -1.10 -10.06 7.26
C HIS A 69 0.20 -10.21 8.05
N GLU A 70 0.33 -9.52 9.19
CA GLU A 70 1.47 -9.63 10.09
C GLU A 70 1.64 -11.06 10.63
N ALA A 71 0.55 -11.68 11.10
CA ALA A 71 0.57 -13.07 11.57
C ALA A 71 0.98 -14.05 10.46
N LYS A 72 0.52 -13.83 9.22
CA LYS A 72 0.90 -14.64 8.07
C LYS A 72 2.37 -14.48 7.70
N MET A 73 2.88 -13.26 7.74
CA MET A 73 4.30 -12.98 7.50
C MET A 73 5.19 -13.61 8.56
N GLU A 74 4.82 -13.49 9.83
CA GLU A 74 5.58 -14.11 10.94
C GLU A 74 5.55 -15.64 10.85
N LYS A 75 4.39 -16.23 10.52
CA LYS A 75 4.30 -17.67 10.27
C LYS A 75 5.23 -18.11 9.14
N MET A 76 5.24 -17.38 8.02
CA MET A 76 6.14 -17.70 6.89
C MET A 76 7.61 -17.59 7.28
N ARG A 77 7.97 -16.62 8.14
CA ARG A 77 9.33 -16.47 8.68
C ARG A 77 9.73 -17.66 9.55
N LEU A 78 8.85 -18.11 10.44
CA LEU A 78 9.08 -19.27 11.29
C LEU A 78 9.20 -20.56 10.47
N ASP A 79 8.31 -20.78 9.50
CA ASP A 79 8.35 -21.94 8.60
C ASP A 79 9.67 -21.97 7.80
N ALA A 80 10.13 -20.82 7.31
CA ALA A 80 11.41 -20.71 6.61
C ALA A 80 12.62 -20.97 7.52
N ALA A 81 12.59 -20.49 8.77
CA ALA A 81 13.64 -20.76 9.75
C ALA A 81 13.70 -22.25 10.13
N GLN A 82 12.53 -22.89 10.30
CA GLN A 82 12.45 -24.32 10.59
C GLN A 82 12.94 -25.17 9.41
N ALA A 83 12.60 -24.81 8.17
CA ALA A 83 13.11 -25.48 6.99
C ALA A 83 14.65 -25.40 6.90
N ARG A 84 15.25 -24.24 7.20
CA ARG A 84 16.72 -24.08 7.26
C ARG A 84 17.34 -24.99 8.32
N ALA A 85 16.78 -25.02 9.53
CA ALA A 85 17.27 -25.87 10.62
C ALA A 85 17.19 -27.38 10.29
N GLN A 86 16.15 -27.83 9.57
CA GLN A 86 16.04 -29.22 9.12
C GLN A 86 17.03 -29.57 8.00
N THR A 87 17.37 -28.61 7.14
CA THR A 87 18.37 -28.80 6.08
C THR A 87 19.79 -28.93 6.65
N GLU A 88 20.08 -28.23 7.74
CA GLU A 88 21.38 -28.28 8.43
C GLU A 88 21.60 -29.57 9.24
N GLN A 89 20.55 -30.21 9.76
CA GLN A 89 20.66 -31.51 10.43
C GLN A 89 20.64 -32.72 9.47
N GLY A 90 20.19 -32.57 8.22
CA GLY A 90 20.15 -33.64 7.23
C GLY A 90 21.42 -33.82 6.39
N ASN A 91 22.36 -32.87 6.43
CA ASN A 91 23.52 -32.82 5.53
C ASN A 91 24.79 -33.50 6.09
N ASN A 92 24.62 -34.65 6.76
CA ASN A 92 25.75 -35.47 7.18
C ASN A 92 25.71 -36.85 6.50
N THR A 93 25.71 -36.88 5.17
CA THR A 93 26.11 -38.07 4.41
C THR A 93 26.70 -37.66 3.06
N ASN A 94 28.03 -37.74 2.99
CA ASN A 94 28.87 -38.00 1.81
C ASN A 94 28.32 -37.61 0.42
N ASN A 95 28.90 -36.58 -0.21
CA ASN A 95 29.81 -36.84 -1.34
C ASN A 95 30.61 -35.60 -1.75
N SER A 96 31.86 -35.86 -2.13
CA SER A 96 32.79 -34.93 -2.77
C SER A 96 32.21 -34.37 -4.07
N ASN A 97 32.26 -33.05 -4.25
CA ASN A 97 32.95 -32.42 -5.38
C ASN A 97 32.90 -30.89 -5.29
N ASN A 98 34.07 -30.36 -4.95
CA ASN A 98 34.69 -29.11 -5.39
C ASN A 98 33.85 -28.19 -6.31
N TYR A 99 33.18 -27.20 -5.74
CA TYR A 99 32.95 -25.90 -6.35
C TYR A 99 33.08 -24.82 -5.27
N THR A 100 33.94 -23.85 -5.53
CA THR A 100 34.17 -22.65 -4.72
C THR A 100 32.86 -21.92 -4.44
N THR A 101 32.28 -22.11 -3.26
CA THR A 101 31.18 -21.28 -2.74
C THR A 101 31.76 -20.05 -2.06
N GLN A 102 31.89 -19.01 -2.88
CA GLN A 102 31.98 -17.63 -2.43
C GLN A 102 30.73 -17.34 -1.58
N ARG A 103 30.96 -16.89 -0.34
CA ARG A 103 29.97 -16.42 0.65
C ARG A 103 28.67 -15.91 0.03
N ASP A 104 27.58 -16.63 0.29
CA ASP A 104 26.22 -16.17 0.03
C ASP A 104 25.90 -14.95 0.91
N ASN A 105 25.98 -13.78 0.30
CA ASN A 105 25.38 -12.55 0.79
C ASN A 105 23.86 -12.67 0.62
N PRO A 106 23.03 -12.55 1.67
CA PRO A 106 21.58 -12.68 1.58
C PRO A 106 20.97 -11.37 1.03
N ASN A 107 21.29 -11.01 -0.21
CA ASN A 107 20.62 -9.92 -0.89
C ASN A 107 19.39 -10.46 -1.64
N SER A 108 18.26 -9.79 -1.46
CA SER A 108 16.85 -10.17 -1.73
C SER A 108 16.46 -10.43 -3.19
N GLN A 109 17.42 -10.66 -4.11
CA GLN A 109 17.18 -10.69 -5.56
C GLN A 109 17.47 -12.04 -6.24
N THR A 110 17.87 -13.07 -5.48
CA THR A 110 18.19 -14.41 -6.03
C THR A 110 16.97 -15.14 -6.62
N TRP A 111 15.74 -14.79 -6.22
CA TRP A 111 14.53 -15.33 -6.82
C TRP A 111 14.17 -14.67 -8.16
N LEU A 112 14.53 -13.38 -8.34
CA LEU A 112 14.35 -12.66 -9.60
C LEU A 112 15.25 -13.27 -10.69
N LYS A 113 16.49 -13.64 -10.35
CA LYS A 113 17.44 -14.33 -11.25
C LYS A 113 16.92 -15.69 -11.77
N ARG A 114 15.95 -16.30 -11.07
CA ARG A 114 15.28 -17.53 -11.52
C ARG A 114 14.03 -17.29 -12.37
N LYS A 115 13.43 -16.09 -12.32
CA LYS A 115 12.14 -15.79 -12.98
C LYS A 115 12.27 -14.82 -14.15
N ILE A 116 13.25 -13.95 -14.13
CA ILE A 116 13.55 -13.02 -15.22
C ILE A 116 14.69 -13.65 -16.02
N GLN A 117 14.45 -13.81 -17.32
CA GLN A 117 15.47 -14.28 -18.24
C GLN A 117 16.45 -13.13 -18.44
N SER A 118 17.75 -13.38 -18.24
CA SER A 118 18.80 -12.38 -18.48
C SER A 118 18.85 -11.97 -19.96
N PHE A 119 19.27 -10.73 -20.23
CA PHE A 119 19.43 -10.21 -21.58
C PHE A 119 20.55 -10.95 -22.33
N ASP A 120 20.22 -11.52 -23.50
CA ASP A 120 21.19 -12.15 -24.41
C ASP A 120 21.41 -11.26 -25.64
N GLU A 121 22.57 -10.58 -25.70
CA GLU A 121 22.95 -9.62 -26.75
C GLU A 121 22.98 -10.23 -28.17
N GLN A 122 23.03 -11.56 -28.30
CA GLN A 122 23.05 -12.24 -29.60
C GLN A 122 21.66 -12.60 -30.13
N LYS A 123 20.62 -12.53 -29.28
CA LYS A 123 19.29 -13.06 -29.58
C LYS A 123 18.14 -12.13 -29.23
N ASP A 124 18.29 -11.29 -28.22
CA ASP A 124 17.25 -10.40 -27.74
C ASP A 124 17.47 -8.97 -28.26
N ASP A 125 16.42 -8.37 -28.82
CA ASP A 125 16.35 -6.91 -28.98
C ASP A 125 16.18 -6.29 -27.59
N ILE A 126 16.99 -5.27 -27.29
CA ILE A 126 16.95 -4.54 -26.01
C ILE A 126 15.57 -3.94 -25.76
N GLY A 127 14.86 -3.48 -26.80
CA GLY A 127 13.52 -2.91 -26.67
C GLY A 127 12.47 -3.96 -26.25
N ASP A 128 12.56 -5.18 -26.77
CA ASP A 128 11.63 -6.26 -26.44
C ASP A 128 12.00 -6.95 -25.12
N PHE A 129 13.26 -6.91 -24.72
CA PHE A 129 13.70 -7.29 -23.38
C PHE A 129 13.12 -6.34 -22.32
N LEU A 130 13.23 -5.02 -22.52
CA LEU A 130 12.73 -4.03 -21.55
C LEU A 130 11.21 -4.13 -21.37
N LYS A 131 10.43 -4.29 -22.45
CA LYS A 131 8.97 -4.49 -22.33
C LYS A 131 8.60 -5.73 -21.49
N ARG A 132 9.34 -6.83 -21.67
CA ARG A 132 9.13 -8.07 -20.88
C ARG A 132 9.55 -7.88 -19.42
N TYR A 133 10.62 -7.11 -19.19
CA TYR A 133 11.12 -6.77 -17.87
C TYR A 133 10.13 -5.91 -17.10
N GLU A 134 9.67 -4.81 -17.69
CA GLU A 134 8.67 -3.90 -17.12
C GLU A 134 7.36 -4.63 -16.82
N ALA A 135 6.84 -5.41 -17.78
CA ALA A 135 5.62 -6.20 -17.57
C ALA A 135 5.76 -7.19 -16.40
N LYS A 136 6.94 -7.79 -16.23
CA LYS A 136 7.23 -8.66 -15.09
C LYS A 136 7.31 -7.87 -13.79
N MET A 137 7.99 -6.72 -13.76
CA MET A 137 8.12 -5.89 -12.56
C MET A 137 6.79 -5.30 -12.11
N SER A 138 5.93 -4.86 -13.04
CA SER A 138 4.55 -4.47 -12.75
C SER A 138 3.72 -5.62 -12.17
N THR A 139 3.89 -6.85 -12.68
CA THR A 139 3.20 -8.03 -12.15
C THR A 139 3.64 -8.37 -10.73
N PHE A 140 4.90 -8.06 -10.38
CA PHE A 140 5.44 -8.27 -9.03
C PHE A 140 5.20 -7.08 -8.09
N ASN A 141 4.49 -6.04 -8.55
CA ASN A 141 4.18 -4.82 -7.79
C ASN A 141 5.43 -4.18 -7.16
N MET A 142 6.54 -4.21 -7.90
CA MET A 142 7.83 -3.67 -7.49
C MET A 142 7.83 -2.14 -7.63
N PRO A 143 8.34 -1.37 -6.66
CA PRO A 143 8.43 0.09 -6.79
C PRO A 143 9.35 0.46 -7.96
N GLU A 144 8.92 1.39 -8.82
CA GLU A 144 9.65 1.81 -10.03
C GLU A 144 11.07 2.32 -9.73
N GLU A 145 11.26 2.89 -8.55
CA GLU A 145 12.56 3.38 -8.05
C GLU A 145 13.63 2.27 -7.96
N GLU A 146 13.22 1.02 -7.72
CA GLU A 146 14.13 -0.13 -7.61
C GLU A 146 14.35 -0.84 -8.97
N TRP A 147 13.61 -0.47 -10.01
CA TRP A 147 13.65 -1.19 -11.29
C TRP A 147 15.00 -1.05 -11.99
N SER A 148 15.63 0.12 -11.91
CA SER A 148 16.94 0.42 -12.49
C SER A 148 18.07 -0.34 -11.79
N GLU A 149 18.03 -0.40 -10.46
CA GLU A 149 19.00 -1.14 -9.66
C GLU A 149 18.96 -2.64 -9.97
N ILE A 150 17.75 -3.19 -10.08
CA ILE A 150 17.56 -4.59 -10.44
C ILE A 150 17.94 -4.83 -11.91
N LEU A 151 17.69 -3.88 -12.82
CA LEU A 151 17.94 -4.05 -14.26
C LEU A 151 19.42 -4.30 -14.56
N ILE A 152 20.32 -3.63 -13.82
CA ILE A 152 21.77 -3.80 -13.91
C ILE A 152 22.19 -5.26 -13.69
N ASP A 153 21.47 -5.99 -12.86
CA ASP A 153 21.72 -7.40 -12.54
C ASP A 153 21.27 -8.39 -13.64
N PHE A 154 20.51 -7.92 -14.65
CA PHE A 154 19.99 -8.73 -15.76
C PHE A 154 20.54 -8.35 -17.13
N VAL A 155 21.15 -7.17 -17.26
CA VAL A 155 21.77 -6.68 -18.48
C VAL A 155 23.27 -6.96 -18.44
N HIS A 156 23.79 -7.59 -19.50
CA HIS A 156 25.22 -7.95 -19.62
C HIS A 156 25.80 -7.36 -20.93
N GLY A 157 27.12 -7.36 -21.07
CA GLY A 157 27.78 -6.97 -22.32
C GLY A 157 27.75 -5.46 -22.61
N LYS A 158 27.62 -5.05 -23.89
CA LYS A 158 27.67 -3.63 -24.28
C LYS A 158 26.45 -2.83 -23.79
N ALA A 159 25.33 -3.52 -23.55
CA ALA A 159 24.12 -2.91 -23.02
C ALA A 159 24.30 -2.42 -21.57
N LEU A 160 25.11 -3.11 -20.76
CA LEU A 160 25.46 -2.68 -19.40
C LEU A 160 26.24 -1.35 -19.42
N THR A 161 27.08 -1.16 -20.44
CA THR A 161 27.87 0.07 -20.63
C THR A 161 26.99 1.28 -20.93
N ILE A 162 25.82 1.07 -21.55
CA ILE A 162 24.84 2.14 -21.85
C ILE A 162 24.04 2.49 -20.59
N CYS A 163 23.70 1.49 -19.77
CA CYS A 163 23.01 1.70 -18.49
C CYS A 163 23.89 2.44 -17.47
N GLN A 164 25.19 2.16 -17.43
CA GLN A 164 26.14 2.86 -16.53
C GLN A 164 26.45 4.30 -16.99
N ASN A 165 26.39 4.58 -18.29
CA ASN A 165 26.67 5.92 -18.83
C ASN A 165 25.50 6.91 -18.72
N HIS A 166 24.31 6.48 -18.31
CA HIS A 166 23.17 7.39 -18.08
C HIS A 166 23.24 8.15 -16.75
N ASP A 167 24.18 7.81 -15.86
CA ASP A 167 24.32 8.44 -14.54
C ASP A 167 25.32 9.62 -14.52
N HIS A 168 25.87 10.01 -15.68
CA HIS A 168 26.87 11.09 -15.78
C HIS A 168 26.51 12.20 -16.78
N HIS A 169 25.23 12.40 -17.09
CA HIS A 169 24.84 13.54 -17.94
C HIS A 169 23.58 14.28 -17.49
N ILE A 170 23.41 14.47 -16.18
CA ILE A 170 22.58 15.54 -15.63
C ILE A 170 23.45 16.31 -14.64
N ASP A 171 24.26 17.24 -15.15
CA ASP A 171 24.73 18.48 -14.51
C ASP A 171 26.07 18.90 -15.13
N ASP A 172 26.01 19.59 -16.28
CA ASP A 172 26.95 20.68 -16.55
C ASP A 172 26.50 21.57 -17.73
N ARG A 173 25.27 22.08 -17.63
CA ARG A 173 24.87 23.28 -18.39
C ARG A 173 24.06 24.18 -17.49
N LEU A 174 24.75 24.91 -16.60
CA LEU A 174 24.38 26.24 -16.13
C LEU A 174 25.52 26.82 -15.26
N SER A 175 26.55 27.35 -15.93
CA SER A 175 27.29 28.56 -15.52
C SER A 175 28.04 29.15 -16.71
#